data_AF-A0A831VJM0-F1
#
_entry.id   AF-A0A831VJM0-F1
#
_cell.length_a   1.000
_cell.length_b   1.000
_cell.length_c   1.000
_cell.angle_alpha   90.00
_cell.angle_beta   90.00
_cell.angle_gamma   90.00
#
_symmetry.space_group_name_H-M   'P 1'
#
loop_
_entity.id
_entity.type
_entity.pdbx_description
1 polymer ?
#
loop_
_entity_poly.entity_id
_entity_poly.type
_entity_poly.pdbx_seq_one_letter_code
_entity_poly.pdbx_strand_id
1 'polypeptide(L)'
;EQMSGHVEEFLDQIEKNGFSADGEQRSIDAGDLYPRQAISELVDHLNYRKFVIESMGVGILIADKDAKVIETNPVAAEMACRSLDQVLGTPVMAVFPKSERPQLIRALKAVAQDLSLKSTRAKMTVFGRKLKAVVSLLRMEGDIGGWIIVLMEEN
;
A
#
# COMPACT_ATOMS: atom_id res chain seq x y z
N GLU A 1 11.74 -42.24 11.99
CA GLU A 1 12.03 -43.00 10.75
C GLU A 1 10.81 -43.71 10.13
N GLN A 2 9.56 -43.33 10.43
CA GLN A 2 8.37 -43.94 9.81
C GLN A 2 7.78 -43.15 8.63
N MET A 3 8.16 -41.89 8.41
CA MET A 3 7.60 -41.04 7.35
C MET A 3 8.24 -41.24 5.96
N SER A 4 9.51 -41.66 5.88
CA SER A 4 10.16 -41.88 4.57
C SER A 4 9.67 -43.13 3.86
N GLY A 5 9.40 -44.21 4.60
CA GLY A 5 8.94 -45.48 4.00
C GLY A 5 7.57 -45.35 3.30
N HIS A 6 6.69 -44.49 3.82
CA HIS A 6 5.37 -44.25 3.22
C HIS A 6 5.43 -43.48 1.89
N VAL A 7 6.46 -42.65 1.70
CA VAL A 7 6.65 -41.89 0.46
C VAL A 7 7.25 -42.79 -0.63
N GLU A 8 8.19 -43.67 -0.27
CA GLU A 8 8.77 -44.63 -1.20
C GLU A 8 7.75 -45.68 -1.67
N GLU A 9 6.93 -46.23 -0.77
CA GLU A 9 5.84 -47.15 -1.15
C GLU A 9 4.80 -46.49 -2.06
N PHE A 10 4.52 -45.21 -1.86
CA PHE A 10 3.55 -44.47 -2.67
C PHE A 10 4.07 -44.20 -4.08
N LEU A 11 5.36 -43.90 -4.23
CA LEU A 11 5.99 -43.70 -5.54
C LEU A 11 6.09 -45.02 -6.32
N ASP A 12 6.40 -46.12 -5.63
CA ASP A 12 6.41 -47.47 -6.22
C ASP A 12 5.02 -47.92 -6.72
N GLN A 13 3.93 -47.52 -6.04
CA GLN A 13 2.56 -47.82 -6.47
C GLN A 13 2.16 -47.04 -7.73
N ILE A 14 2.64 -45.80 -7.89
CA ILE A 14 2.34 -44.96 -9.05
C ILE A 14 3.10 -45.45 -10.29
N GLU A 15 4.34 -45.93 -10.12
CA GLU A 15 5.11 -46.53 -11.23
C GLU A 15 4.54 -47.88 -11.68
N LYS A 16 4.07 -48.72 -10.74
CA LYS A 16 3.52 -50.05 -11.07
C LYS A 16 2.14 -50.00 -11.74
N ASN A 17 1.28 -49.06 -11.36
CA ASN A 17 -0.10 -48.99 -11.84
C ASN A 17 -0.34 -47.92 -12.89
N GLY A 18 0.74 -47.44 -13.55
CA GLY A 18 0.78 -46.40 -14.59
C GLY A 18 -0.59 -45.79 -14.93
N PHE A 19 -0.85 -44.59 -14.40
CA PHE A 19 -2.11 -43.82 -14.45
C PHE A 19 -3.16 -44.41 -15.42
N SER A 20 -3.79 -45.49 -14.99
CA SER A 20 -4.93 -46.04 -15.70
C SER A 20 -6.11 -45.15 -15.35
N ALA A 21 -6.44 -44.28 -16.30
CA ALA A 21 -7.64 -43.49 -16.29
C ALA A 21 -8.84 -44.42 -16.46
N ASP A 22 -9.25 -45.09 -15.39
CA ASP A 22 -10.60 -45.63 -15.34
C ASP A 22 -11.13 -45.71 -13.90
N GLY A 23 -12.25 -45.01 -13.71
CA GLY A 23 -13.28 -45.39 -12.75
C GLY A 23 -12.91 -45.44 -11.28
N GLU A 24 -12.58 -44.30 -10.67
CA GLU A 24 -13.21 -43.94 -9.40
C GLU A 24 -13.01 -42.44 -9.16
N GLN A 25 -14.13 -41.72 -9.28
CA GLN A 25 -14.29 -40.35 -8.82
C GLN A 25 -13.99 -40.33 -7.31
N ARG A 26 -12.72 -40.32 -6.91
CA ARG A 26 -12.34 -39.84 -5.59
C ARG A 26 -12.62 -38.36 -5.61
N SER A 27 -13.87 -38.04 -5.26
CA SER A 27 -14.29 -36.71 -4.85
C SER A 27 -13.19 -36.19 -3.94
N ILE A 28 -12.47 -35.19 -4.43
CA ILE A 28 -11.56 -34.41 -3.60
C ILE A 28 -12.47 -33.86 -2.51
N ASP A 29 -12.37 -34.43 -1.32
CA ASP A 29 -13.11 -33.92 -0.17
C ASP A 29 -12.63 -32.49 0.00
N ALA A 30 -13.48 -31.53 -0.36
CA ALA A 30 -13.15 -30.11 -0.44
C ALA A 30 -12.94 -29.48 0.95
N GLY A 31 -12.68 -30.30 1.97
CA GLY A 31 -12.39 -29.89 3.34
C GLY A 31 -11.02 -29.24 3.54
N ASP A 32 -10.06 -29.44 2.62
CA ASP A 32 -8.66 -29.00 2.82
C ASP A 32 -8.14 -27.95 1.81
N LEU A 33 -9.00 -27.33 0.98
CA LEU A 33 -8.58 -26.26 0.05
C LEU A 33 -8.35 -24.88 0.71
N TYR A 34 -8.40 -24.80 2.04
CA TYR A 34 -8.51 -23.56 2.82
C TYR A 34 -7.26 -22.71 3.12
N PRO A 35 -6.03 -22.97 2.61
CA PRO A 35 -4.95 -21.98 2.71
C PRO A 35 -4.84 -21.04 1.50
N ARG A 36 -5.09 -21.51 0.27
CA ARG A 36 -4.75 -20.75 -0.95
C ARG A 36 -5.77 -19.68 -1.30
N GLN A 37 -7.05 -19.95 -1.08
CA GLN A 37 -8.12 -18.99 -1.39
C GLN A 37 -8.02 -17.75 -0.50
N ALA A 38 -7.88 -17.93 0.82
CA ALA A 38 -7.73 -16.81 1.76
C ALA A 38 -6.47 -15.95 1.50
N ILE A 39 -5.35 -16.59 1.13
CA ILE A 39 -4.12 -15.86 0.73
C ILE A 39 -4.35 -15.11 -0.58
N SER A 40 -4.99 -15.72 -1.57
CA SER A 40 -5.32 -15.08 -2.85
C SER A 40 -6.22 -13.87 -2.63
N GLU A 41 -7.30 -14.01 -1.87
CA GLU A 41 -8.24 -12.92 -1.56
C GLU A 41 -7.55 -11.75 -0.86
N LEU A 42 -6.63 -12.03 0.07
CA LEU A 42 -5.83 -10.99 0.72
C LEU A 42 -4.92 -10.28 -0.27
N VAL A 43 -4.20 -11.02 -1.11
CA VAL A 43 -3.32 -10.48 -2.16
C VAL A 43 -4.12 -9.62 -3.14
N ASP A 44 -5.29 -10.09 -3.56
CA ASP A 44 -6.19 -9.37 -4.47
C ASP A 44 -6.67 -8.05 -3.83
N HIS A 45 -7.03 -8.07 -2.55
CA HIS A 45 -7.43 -6.86 -1.84
C HIS A 45 -6.28 -5.85 -1.68
N LEU A 46 -5.06 -6.32 -1.40
CA LEU A 46 -3.87 -5.46 -1.34
C LEU A 46 -3.54 -4.85 -2.70
N ASN A 47 -3.58 -5.66 -3.76
CA ASN A 47 -3.35 -5.20 -5.13
C ASN A 47 -4.42 -4.19 -5.56
N TYR A 48 -5.69 -4.47 -5.27
CA TYR A 48 -6.78 -3.55 -5.55
C TYR A 48 -6.55 -2.19 -4.90
N ARG A 49 -6.22 -2.16 -3.60
CA ARG A 49 -5.91 -0.90 -2.88
C ARG A 49 -4.75 -0.14 -3.52
N LYS A 50 -3.66 -0.85 -3.85
CA LYS A 50 -2.50 -0.26 -4.53
C LYS A 50 -2.90 0.36 -5.88
N PHE A 51 -3.60 -0.39 -6.73
CA PHE A 51 -4.00 0.09 -8.05
C PHE A 51 -4.98 1.26 -7.98
N VAL A 52 -5.88 1.28 -6.99
CA VAL A 52 -6.77 2.43 -6.75
C VAL A 52 -5.97 3.69 -6.46
N ILE A 53 -4.96 3.63 -5.59
CA ILE A 53 -4.09 4.77 -5.25
C ILE A 53 -3.23 5.20 -6.45
N GLU A 54 -2.67 4.24 -7.19
CA GLU A 54 -1.85 4.50 -8.38
C GLU A 54 -2.63 5.13 -9.53
N SER A 55 -3.91 4.81 -9.67
CA SER A 55 -4.78 5.30 -10.75
C SER A 55 -5.39 6.69 -10.47
N MET A 56 -5.19 7.27 -9.29
CA MET A 56 -5.76 8.57 -8.96
C MET A 56 -5.07 9.70 -9.73
N GLY A 57 -5.86 10.59 -10.35
CA GLY A 57 -5.36 11.80 -11.03
C GLY A 57 -4.87 12.92 -10.09
N VAL A 58 -4.63 12.61 -8.83
CA VAL A 58 -4.11 13.53 -7.80
C VAL A 58 -2.86 12.90 -7.19
N GLY A 59 -1.91 13.73 -6.74
CA GLY A 59 -0.76 13.21 -6.03
C GLY A 59 -1.16 12.76 -4.63
N ILE A 60 -0.74 11.58 -4.20
CA ILE A 60 -0.94 11.08 -2.83
C ILE A 60 0.41 10.75 -2.21
N LEU A 61 0.63 11.28 -1.01
CA LEU A 61 1.72 10.92 -0.10
C LEU A 61 1.10 10.52 1.24
N ILE A 62 1.43 9.33 1.74
CA ILE A 62 1.04 8.87 3.07
C ILE A 62 2.30 8.80 3.90
N ALA A 63 2.28 9.43 5.07
CA ALA A 63 3.37 9.44 6.02
C ALA A 63 2.96 8.78 7.34
N ASP A 64 3.91 8.12 8.00
CA ASP A 64 3.73 7.57 9.34
C ASP A 64 3.70 8.65 10.43
N LYS A 65 3.61 8.24 11.70
CA LYS A 65 3.65 9.10 12.89
C LYS A 65 4.93 9.93 13.05
N ASP A 66 6.04 9.50 12.45
CA ASP A 66 7.32 10.22 12.45
C ASP A 66 7.46 11.12 11.21
N ALA A 67 6.36 11.29 10.46
CA ALA A 67 6.26 12.05 9.23
C ALA A 67 7.20 11.56 8.12
N LYS A 68 7.55 10.27 8.11
CA LYS A 68 8.26 9.62 7.00
C LYS A 68 7.26 9.06 6.00
N VAL A 69 7.52 9.26 4.71
CA VAL A 69 6.64 8.77 3.65
C VAL A 69 6.71 7.24 3.60
N ILE A 70 5.57 6.59 3.81
CA ILE A 70 5.42 5.13 3.75
C ILE A 70 4.79 4.67 2.44
N GLU A 71 4.02 5.53 1.78
CA GLU A 71 3.37 5.22 0.50
C GLU A 71 3.23 6.50 -0.34
N THR A 72 3.36 6.38 -1.65
CA THR A 72 3.16 7.48 -2.59
C THR A 72 2.73 6.93 -3.94
N ASN A 73 1.92 7.69 -4.68
CA ASN A 73 1.59 7.34 -6.06
C ASN A 73 2.53 8.03 -7.07
N PRO A 74 2.56 7.58 -8.34
CA PRO A 74 3.40 8.18 -9.38
C PRO A 74 3.14 9.67 -9.61
N VAL A 75 1.87 10.09 -9.51
CA VAL A 75 1.46 11.48 -9.72
C VAL A 75 2.09 12.41 -8.68
N ALA A 76 2.14 12.02 -7.39
CA ALA A 76 2.80 12.81 -6.36
C ALA A 76 4.31 12.91 -6.59
N ALA A 77 4.95 11.82 -7.00
CA ALA A 77 6.37 11.80 -7.30
C ALA A 77 6.70 12.74 -8.48
N GLU A 78 5.89 12.72 -9.53
CA GLU A 78 6.00 13.63 -10.68
C GLU A 78 5.82 15.10 -10.27
N MET A 79 4.77 15.41 -9.50
CA MET A 79 4.52 16.77 -8.98
C MET A 79 5.65 17.27 -8.08
N ALA A 80 6.30 16.36 -7.35
CA ALA A 80 7.48 16.65 -6.53
C ALA A 80 8.80 16.63 -7.33
N CYS A 81 8.76 16.35 -8.64
CA CYS A 81 9.91 16.17 -9.52
C CYS A 81 10.97 15.22 -8.94
N ARG A 82 10.52 14.08 -8.39
CA ARG A 82 11.36 13.03 -7.79
C ARG A 82 10.93 11.66 -8.28
N SER A 83 11.82 10.69 -8.16
CA SER A 83 11.44 9.27 -8.29
C SER A 83 10.76 8.75 -7.02
N LEU A 84 9.99 7.67 -7.14
CA LEU A 84 9.34 7.00 -5.99
C LEU A 84 10.37 6.61 -4.91
N ASP A 85 11.52 6.07 -5.31
CA ASP A 85 12.60 5.64 -4.40
C ASP A 85 13.23 6.80 -3.62
N GLN A 86 13.24 8.00 -4.20
CA GLN A 86 13.73 9.21 -3.53
C GLN A 86 12.71 9.83 -2.57
N VAL A 87 11.46 9.38 -2.63
CA VAL A 87 10.35 9.88 -1.81
C VAL A 87 10.12 8.94 -0.63
N LEU A 88 10.04 7.64 -0.88
CA LEU A 88 9.79 6.62 0.15
C LEU A 88 10.85 6.64 1.26
N GLY A 89 10.40 6.46 2.50
CA GLY A 89 11.25 6.46 3.70
C GLY A 89 11.82 7.82 4.10
N THR A 90 11.67 8.85 3.27
CA THR A 90 12.17 10.20 3.57
C THR A 90 11.14 10.99 4.39
N PRO A 91 11.58 11.95 5.21
CA PRO A 91 10.64 12.86 5.86
C PRO A 91 9.84 13.66 4.83
N VAL A 92 8.52 13.76 4.99
CA VAL A 92 7.61 14.38 4.00
C VAL A 92 8.00 15.83 3.65
N MET A 93 8.56 16.59 4.59
CA MET A 93 9.06 17.94 4.33
C MET A 93 10.34 17.99 3.46
N ALA A 94 11.08 16.89 3.38
CA ALA A 94 12.29 16.79 2.56
C ALA A 94 11.97 16.58 1.08
N VAL A 95 10.76 16.08 0.77
CA VAL A 95 10.24 15.90 -0.60
C VAL A 95 10.12 17.24 -1.31
N PHE A 96 9.67 18.28 -0.59
CA PHE A 96 9.40 19.60 -1.14
C PHE A 96 10.57 20.59 -0.98
N PRO A 97 10.62 21.66 -1.79
CA PRO A 97 11.60 22.74 -1.66
C PRO A 97 11.60 23.36 -0.26
N LYS A 98 12.78 23.84 0.18
CA LYS A 98 12.95 24.44 1.53
C LYS A 98 11.99 25.61 1.78
N SER A 99 11.63 26.38 0.74
CA SER A 99 10.70 27.51 0.81
C SER A 99 9.29 27.11 1.24
N GLU A 100 8.83 25.92 0.83
CA GLU A 100 7.45 25.46 1.05
C GLU A 100 7.28 24.71 2.38
N ARG A 101 8.40 24.27 3.00
CA ARG A 101 8.38 23.50 4.26
C ARG A 101 7.59 24.17 5.38
N PRO A 102 7.70 25.49 5.65
CA PRO A 102 6.95 26.12 6.73
C PRO A 102 5.43 26.01 6.53
N GLN A 103 4.96 26.06 5.29
CA GLN A 103 3.54 25.99 4.98
C GLN A 103 3.00 24.57 5.15
N LEU A 104 3.76 23.57 4.70
CA LEU A 104 3.41 22.17 4.93
C LEU A 104 3.46 21.80 6.42
N ILE A 105 4.49 22.24 7.16
CA ILE A 105 4.59 21.99 8.61
C ILE A 105 3.40 22.60 9.35
N ARG A 106 2.98 23.82 8.96
CA ARG A 106 1.79 24.45 9.55
C ARG A 106 0.54 23.63 9.30
N ALA A 107 0.37 23.10 8.09
CA ALA A 107 -0.75 22.23 7.75
C ALA A 107 -0.73 20.91 8.56
N LEU A 108 0.41 20.22 8.61
CA LEU A 108 0.57 18.99 9.40
C LEU A 108 0.26 19.21 10.89
N LYS A 109 0.77 20.31 11.46
CA LYS A 109 0.52 20.67 12.86
C LYS A 109 -0.95 21.02 13.11
N ALA A 110 -1.61 21.73 12.21
CA ALA A 110 -3.01 22.14 12.41
C ALA A 110 -3.93 20.92 12.60
N VAL A 111 -3.81 19.89 11.76
CA VAL A 111 -4.64 18.69 11.90
C VAL A 111 -4.22 17.81 13.08
N ALA A 112 -2.96 17.85 13.50
CA ALA A 112 -2.50 17.13 14.68
C ALA A 112 -2.93 17.80 16.00
N GLN A 113 -3.06 19.12 16.02
CA GLN A 113 -3.47 19.90 17.20
C GLN A 113 -4.99 19.93 17.39
N ASP A 114 -5.74 19.97 16.30
CA ASP A 114 -7.20 19.94 16.33
C ASP A 114 -7.70 18.67 15.64
N LEU A 115 -7.96 17.65 16.45
CA LEU A 115 -8.45 16.35 15.99
C LEU A 115 -9.88 16.41 15.43
N SER A 116 -10.62 17.52 15.61
CA SER A 116 -11.92 17.72 14.98
C SER A 116 -11.81 18.13 13.50
N LEU A 117 -10.65 18.64 13.08
CA LEU A 117 -10.42 18.99 11.68
C LEU A 117 -10.35 17.73 10.81
N LYS A 118 -11.21 17.70 9.79
CA LYS A 118 -11.15 16.66 8.76
C LYS A 118 -9.89 16.78 7.91
N SER A 119 -9.55 18.00 7.51
CA SER A 119 -8.35 18.31 6.74
C SER A 119 -8.02 19.80 6.79
N THR A 120 -6.81 20.15 6.40
CA THR A 120 -6.38 21.53 6.18
C THR A 120 -5.73 21.67 4.80
N ARG A 121 -5.58 22.91 4.34
CA ARG A 121 -5.09 23.22 3.00
C ARG A 121 -3.86 24.11 3.08
N ALA A 122 -2.82 23.73 2.35
CA ALA A 122 -1.63 24.52 2.10
C ALA A 122 -1.53 24.78 0.61
N LYS A 123 -1.29 26.03 0.21
CA LYS A 123 -0.82 26.32 -1.14
C LYS A 123 0.68 26.12 -1.15
N MET A 124 1.28 25.79 -2.28
CA MET A 124 2.72 25.65 -2.38
C MET A 124 3.15 25.84 -3.82
N THR A 125 4.37 26.34 -4.02
CA THR A 125 4.97 26.43 -5.35
C THR A 125 6.15 25.46 -5.45
N VAL A 126 6.00 24.42 -6.26
CA VAL A 126 6.98 23.34 -6.40
C VAL A 126 7.46 23.32 -7.84
N PHE A 127 8.74 23.65 -8.04
CA PHE A 127 9.38 23.74 -9.38
C PHE A 127 8.59 24.58 -10.39
N GLY A 128 8.02 25.71 -9.94
CA GLY A 128 7.24 26.63 -10.78
C GLY A 128 5.76 26.24 -10.96
N ARG A 129 5.34 25.06 -10.48
CA ARG A 129 3.94 24.64 -10.46
C ARG A 129 3.25 25.11 -9.19
N LYS A 130 2.05 25.67 -9.32
CA LYS A 130 1.20 26.00 -8.17
C LYS A 130 0.43 24.75 -7.77
N LEU A 131 0.73 24.25 -6.57
CA LEU A 131 0.09 23.08 -6.00
C LEU A 131 -0.74 23.48 -4.79
N LYS A 132 -1.82 22.74 -4.58
CA LYS A 132 -2.63 22.75 -3.38
C LYS A 132 -2.48 21.42 -2.68
N ALA A 133 -1.89 21.44 -1.50
CA ALA A 133 -1.79 20.29 -0.60
C ALA A 133 -2.99 20.29 0.36
N VAL A 134 -3.73 19.19 0.38
CA VAL A 134 -4.75 18.88 1.39
C VAL A 134 -4.13 17.89 2.35
N VAL A 135 -4.06 18.23 3.62
CA VAL A 135 -3.45 17.42 4.67
C VAL A 135 -4.54 16.93 5.61
N SER A 136 -4.59 15.63 5.88
CA SER A 136 -5.48 15.01 6.87
C SER A 136 -4.71 14.00 7.72
N LEU A 137 -5.31 13.60 8.84
CA LEU A 137 -4.77 12.52 9.66
C LEU A 137 -5.19 11.15 9.10
N LEU A 138 -4.24 10.22 9.05
CA LEU A 138 -4.53 8.80 8.93
C LEU A 138 -4.88 8.28 10.33
N ARG A 139 -6.09 7.73 10.49
CA ARG A 139 -6.55 7.15 11.76
C ARG A 139 -6.62 5.63 11.62
N MET A 140 -6.04 4.91 12.57
CA MET A 140 -6.07 3.46 12.65
C MET A 140 -6.53 3.05 14.05
N GLU A 141 -7.65 2.34 14.16
CA GLU A 141 -8.17 1.79 15.43
C GLU A 141 -8.26 2.80 16.60
N GLY A 142 -8.53 4.07 16.30
CA GLY A 142 -8.64 5.15 17.30
C GLY A 142 -7.36 5.96 17.50
N ASP A 143 -6.22 5.50 17.00
CA ASP A 143 -4.94 6.17 17.07
C ASP A 143 -4.57 6.91 15.78
N ILE A 144 -3.61 7.83 15.89
CA ILE A 144 -3.03 8.52 14.75
C ILE A 144 -1.98 7.60 14.13
N GLY A 145 -2.32 7.05 12.96
CA GLY A 145 -1.39 6.29 12.12
C GLY A 145 -0.41 7.15 11.35
N GLY A 146 -0.72 8.44 11.17
CA GLY A 146 0.14 9.41 10.51
C GLY A 146 -0.64 10.48 9.74
N TRP A 147 -0.15 10.87 8.56
CA TRP A 147 -0.75 11.91 7.73
C TRP A 147 -0.98 11.42 6.30
N ILE A 148 -2.08 11.89 5.70
CA ILE A 148 -2.32 11.78 4.26
C ILE A 148 -2.17 13.19 3.68
N ILE A 149 -1.37 13.32 2.64
CA ILE A 149 -1.14 14.56 1.91
C ILE A 149 -1.58 14.32 0.47
N VAL A 150 -2.64 15.01 0.05
CA VAL A 150 -3.13 15.00 -1.32
C VAL A 150 -2.68 16.27 -2.03
N LEU A 151 -1.98 16.12 -3.15
CA LEU A 151 -1.49 17.20 -4.01
C LEU A 151 -2.39 17.34 -5.24
N MET A 152 -2.77 18.57 -5.55
CA MET A 152 -3.52 18.92 -6.75
C MET A 152 -2.86 20.14 -7.40
N GLU A 153 -2.77 20.17 -8.73
CA GLU A 153 -2.39 21.40 -9.43
C GLU A 153 -3.53 22.44 -9.33
N GLU A 154 -3.16 23.70 -9.11
CA GLU A 154 -4.08 24.83 -9.09
C GLU A 154 -4.11 25.46 -10.50
N ASN A 155 -5.19 25.19 -11.24
CA ASN A 155 -5.49 25.82 -12.54
C ASN A 155 -5.76 27.32 -12.41
#